data_AF-L0PFD6-F1
#
_entry.id   AF-L0PFD6-F1
#
_cell.length_a   1.000
_cell.length_b   1.000
_cell.length_c   1.000
_cell.angle_alpha   90.00
_cell.angle_beta   90.00
_cell.angle_gamma   90.00
#
_symmetry.space_group_name_H-M   'P 1'
#
loop_
_entity.id
_entity.type
_entity.pdbx_description
1 polymer ?
#
loop_
_entity_poly.entity_id
_entity_poly.type
_entity_poly.pdbx_seq_one_letter_code
_entity_poly.pdbx_strand_id
1 'polypeptide(L)'
;MSSLDLSFFPINSDSTLLSSLPSISISFDETKAKMMQFTAKFDKFIMNMKEKQLEEKNRHSKAMAGDREIQKTLQNQVENYKQIEKNMLLAVEKEKQEVMEAELSISEFKEKKAMMSEKREYLSQQIQDINQIIQKKRELRANMRHMLIKQASKNQPELKFWEDYLAMKIEGVKDDFLKIVFTHIDENDWMREDYEVTECSPPLTTINEIVLKLNQSRDFFEFLKDMRKDFKKIVLYYQKYSTGEMNNFKIGFRSYRLPMYLSLLTVSKPSLFGTSLLFNSPGKRYNNYSAMQLYPATISKKKIFVYSATGVIIWVLIIGLSFNHQRLVSPVVSHLMYQLKYSPMAQSYLGKNIDFTYKWPWISGEINYVKGRIDLSFRVSGSQDKAIVRYKSIRKGRNSEWVTLKWTICLDKSSQEISLLE
;
A
#
# COMPACT_ATOMS: atom_id res chain seq x y z
N MET A 1 -69.16 -39.31 39.76
CA MET A 1 -70.54 -39.73 39.47
C MET A 1 -70.67 -41.19 39.88
N SER A 2 -71.76 -41.51 40.59
CA SER A 2 -72.28 -42.85 40.91
C SER A 2 -71.64 -43.65 42.06
N SER A 3 -71.98 -43.26 43.27
CA SER A 3 -72.35 -44.16 44.37
C SER A 3 -73.55 -45.06 43.99
N LEU A 4 -73.63 -46.29 44.52
CA LEU A 4 -74.80 -47.17 44.74
C LEU A 4 -74.21 -48.53 45.17
N ASP A 5 -74.15 -48.91 46.45
CA ASP A 5 -75.21 -49.25 47.41
C ASP A 5 -76.17 -50.35 46.91
N LEU A 6 -76.03 -51.55 47.48
CA LEU A 6 -77.04 -52.62 47.50
C LEU A 6 -76.64 -53.68 48.54
N SER A 7 -77.05 -53.40 49.77
CA SER A 7 -77.34 -54.40 50.79
C SER A 7 -78.69 -55.08 50.49
N PHE A 8 -79.01 -56.13 51.26
CA PHE A 8 -80.34 -56.73 51.51
C PHE A 8 -80.59 -58.14 50.94
N PHE A 9 -80.42 -59.15 51.80
CA PHE A 9 -81.44 -60.21 52.00
C PHE A 9 -81.48 -60.59 53.49
N PRO A 10 -82.67 -60.63 54.12
CA PRO A 10 -82.83 -60.81 55.56
C PRO A 10 -83.00 -62.28 55.95
N ILE A 11 -82.70 -62.54 57.22
CA ILE A 11 -83.03 -63.73 58.01
C ILE A 11 -84.54 -63.71 58.27
N ASN A 12 -85.23 -64.83 58.04
CA ASN A 12 -86.45 -65.14 58.76
C ASN A 12 -86.61 -66.65 58.98
N SER A 13 -86.71 -67.00 60.25
CA SER A 13 -87.27 -68.25 60.76
C SER A 13 -88.77 -68.28 60.54
N ASP A 14 -89.34 -69.46 60.29
CA ASP A 14 -90.42 -70.00 61.12
C ASP A 14 -90.82 -71.41 60.67
N SER A 15 -91.48 -72.07 61.60
CA SER A 15 -91.43 -73.48 61.92
C SER A 15 -92.62 -74.31 61.41
N THR A 16 -92.46 -75.63 61.56
CA THR A 16 -93.50 -76.67 61.74
C THR A 16 -94.33 -77.12 60.54
N LEU A 17 -94.04 -78.34 60.05
CA LEU A 17 -95.05 -79.35 59.73
C LEU A 17 -94.45 -80.77 59.86
N LEU A 18 -94.87 -81.42 60.95
CA LEU A 18 -95.12 -82.83 61.18
C LEU A 18 -94.49 -83.91 60.26
N SER A 19 -93.65 -84.74 60.89
CA SER A 19 -93.90 -86.17 61.11
C SER A 19 -94.45 -87.00 59.93
N SER A 20 -93.55 -87.53 59.12
CA SER A 20 -93.60 -88.93 58.70
C SER A 20 -92.20 -89.34 58.24
N LEU A 21 -91.36 -89.71 59.21
CA LEU A 21 -90.08 -90.35 58.93
C LEU A 21 -90.36 -91.80 58.52
N PRO A 22 -90.14 -92.23 57.26
CA PRO A 22 -89.73 -93.61 57.05
C PRO A 22 -88.38 -93.73 57.76
N SER A 23 -88.27 -94.65 58.72
CA SER A 23 -86.97 -95.09 59.22
C SER A 23 -86.27 -95.86 58.11
N ILE A 24 -85.89 -95.16 57.04
CA ILE A 24 -84.79 -95.58 56.21
C ILE A 24 -83.63 -95.51 57.20
N SER A 25 -83.15 -96.68 57.60
CA SER A 25 -81.82 -96.81 58.17
C SER A 25 -80.86 -96.34 57.08
N ILE A 26 -80.76 -95.03 56.93
CA ILE A 26 -79.62 -94.38 56.33
C ILE A 26 -78.53 -94.82 57.30
N SER A 27 -77.83 -95.88 56.94
CA SER A 27 -76.63 -96.33 57.63
C SER A 27 -75.77 -95.08 57.75
N PHE A 28 -75.75 -94.50 58.95
CA PHE A 28 -75.09 -93.21 59.20
C PHE A 28 -73.63 -93.31 58.74
N ASP A 29 -73.05 -94.51 58.80
CA ASP A 29 -71.75 -94.82 58.25
C ASP A 29 -71.65 -94.81 56.71
N GLU A 30 -72.65 -95.30 55.95
CA GLU A 30 -72.58 -95.29 54.48
C GLU A 30 -72.80 -93.87 53.92
N THR A 31 -73.69 -93.10 54.54
CA THR A 31 -73.91 -91.70 54.15
C THR A 31 -72.78 -90.81 54.60
N LYS A 32 -72.19 -91.06 55.78
CA LYS A 32 -70.95 -90.41 56.21
C LYS A 32 -69.77 -90.80 55.32
N ALA A 33 -69.68 -92.04 54.85
CA ALA A 33 -68.67 -92.45 53.87
C ALA A 33 -68.84 -91.77 52.51
N LYS A 34 -70.07 -91.69 51.98
CA LYS A 34 -70.39 -90.94 50.76
C LYS A 34 -70.16 -89.44 50.95
N MET A 35 -70.48 -88.88 52.11
CA MET A 35 -70.22 -87.49 52.47
C MET A 35 -68.72 -87.23 52.56
N MET A 36 -67.92 -88.10 53.19
CA MET A 36 -66.46 -87.98 53.22
C MET A 36 -65.85 -88.10 51.82
N GLN A 37 -66.35 -89.01 50.97
CA GLN A 37 -65.92 -89.09 49.57
C GLN A 37 -66.34 -87.86 48.75
N PHE A 38 -67.52 -87.31 49.01
CA PHE A 38 -68.01 -86.09 48.38
C PHE A 38 -67.18 -84.89 48.82
N THR A 39 -66.95 -84.70 50.12
CA THR A 39 -66.10 -83.64 50.67
C THR A 39 -64.68 -83.76 50.13
N ALA A 40 -64.09 -84.96 50.07
CA ALA A 40 -62.77 -85.15 49.47
C ALA A 40 -62.72 -84.83 47.96
N LYS A 41 -63.75 -85.22 47.20
CA LYS A 41 -63.86 -84.86 45.76
C LYS A 41 -64.14 -83.37 45.56
N PHE A 42 -64.94 -82.77 46.44
CA PHE A 42 -65.30 -81.36 46.41
C PHE A 42 -64.10 -80.50 46.80
N ASP A 43 -63.37 -80.85 47.85
CA ASP A 43 -62.12 -80.20 48.23
C ASP A 43 -61.09 -80.30 47.10
N LYS A 44 -60.97 -81.47 46.44
CA LYS A 44 -60.14 -81.63 45.25
C LYS A 44 -60.60 -80.73 44.09
N PHE A 45 -61.91 -80.59 43.89
CA PHE A 45 -62.48 -79.70 42.87
C PHE A 45 -62.23 -78.22 43.20
N ILE A 46 -62.37 -77.82 44.46
CA ILE A 46 -62.07 -76.47 44.95
C ILE A 46 -60.57 -76.18 44.82
N MET A 47 -59.70 -77.16 45.09
CA MET A 47 -58.25 -77.03 44.88
C MET A 47 -57.93 -76.83 43.40
N ASN A 48 -58.47 -77.66 42.50
CA ASN A 48 -58.28 -77.50 41.06
C ASN A 48 -58.86 -76.17 40.53
N MET A 49 -59.98 -75.69 41.07
CA MET A 49 -60.57 -74.40 40.70
C MET A 49 -59.67 -73.25 41.16
N LYS A 50 -59.18 -73.30 42.40
CA LYS A 50 -58.23 -72.31 42.95
C LYS A 50 -56.93 -72.28 42.15
N GLU A 51 -56.42 -73.45 41.75
CA GLU A 51 -55.23 -73.58 40.92
C GLU A 51 -55.45 -72.97 39.54
N LYS A 52 -56.56 -73.29 38.84
CA LYS A 52 -56.91 -72.66 37.56
C LYS A 52 -57.07 -71.15 37.67
N GLN A 53 -57.76 -70.66 38.71
CA GLN A 53 -57.90 -69.21 38.92
C GLN A 53 -56.56 -68.53 39.17
N LEU A 54 -55.66 -69.16 39.92
CA LEU A 54 -54.33 -68.65 40.16
C LEU A 54 -53.52 -68.63 38.85
N GLU A 55 -53.61 -69.68 38.03
CA GLU A 55 -52.97 -69.72 36.72
C GLU A 55 -53.50 -68.64 35.78
N GLU A 56 -54.82 -68.44 35.68
CA GLU A 56 -55.41 -67.40 34.84
C GLU A 56 -55.01 -66.00 35.32
N LYS A 57 -55.02 -65.75 36.64
CA LYS A 57 -54.51 -64.51 37.21
C LYS A 57 -53.03 -64.30 36.89
N ASN A 58 -52.21 -65.36 36.98
CA ASN A 58 -50.79 -65.29 36.65
C ASN A 58 -50.56 -65.06 35.14
N ARG A 59 -51.35 -65.69 34.27
CA ARG A 59 -51.30 -65.47 32.81
C ARG A 59 -51.71 -64.05 32.46
N HIS A 60 -52.82 -63.56 33.01
CA HIS A 60 -53.29 -62.20 32.81
C HIS A 60 -52.29 -61.18 33.34
N SER A 61 -51.71 -61.40 34.52
CA SER A 61 -50.65 -60.56 35.09
C SER A 61 -49.42 -60.52 34.16
N LYS A 62 -48.99 -61.66 33.62
CA LYS A 62 -47.88 -61.73 32.65
C LYS A 62 -48.21 -61.01 31.34
N ALA A 63 -49.41 -61.18 30.79
CA ALA A 63 -49.85 -60.51 29.56
C ALA A 63 -49.90 -58.99 29.76
N MET A 64 -50.52 -58.52 30.86
CA MET A 64 -50.58 -57.10 31.22
C MET A 64 -49.20 -56.49 31.45
N ALA A 65 -48.26 -57.26 32.02
CA ALA A 65 -46.87 -56.82 32.15
C ALA A 65 -46.17 -56.68 30.79
N GLY A 66 -46.41 -57.63 29.87
CA GLY A 66 -45.91 -57.58 28.50
C GLY A 66 -46.46 -56.37 27.71
N ASP A 67 -47.77 -56.15 27.76
CA ASP A 67 -48.41 -55.02 27.08
C ASP A 67 -47.92 -53.67 27.62
N ARG A 68 -47.72 -53.57 28.95
CA ARG A 68 -47.13 -52.38 29.57
C ARG A 68 -45.71 -52.11 29.09
N GLU A 69 -44.89 -53.15 28.94
CA GLU A 69 -43.53 -52.99 28.44
C GLU A 69 -43.54 -52.54 26.97
N ILE A 70 -44.38 -53.15 26.13
CA ILE A 70 -44.56 -52.74 24.73
C ILE A 70 -45.02 -51.28 24.65
N GLN A 71 -46.03 -50.90 25.43
CA GLN A 71 -46.52 -49.52 25.48
C GLN A 71 -45.40 -48.54 25.85
N LYS A 72 -44.57 -48.89 26.84
CA LYS A 72 -43.43 -48.07 27.25
C LYS A 72 -42.38 -47.97 26.14
N THR A 73 -42.06 -49.07 25.46
CA THR A 73 -41.11 -49.04 24.33
C THR A 73 -41.61 -48.18 23.17
N LEU A 74 -42.91 -48.28 22.84
CA LEU A 74 -43.52 -47.49 21.78
C LEU A 74 -43.56 -45.99 22.15
N GLN A 75 -43.89 -45.65 23.39
CA GLN A 75 -43.83 -44.29 23.89
C GLN A 75 -42.42 -43.70 23.81
N ASN A 76 -41.40 -44.48 24.20
CA ASN A 76 -40.00 -44.05 24.08
C ASN A 76 -39.59 -43.83 22.61
N GLN A 77 -40.06 -44.67 21.69
CA GLN A 77 -39.81 -44.49 20.25
C GLN A 77 -40.48 -43.22 19.71
N VAL A 78 -41.75 -42.97 20.07
CA VAL A 78 -42.46 -41.75 19.67
C VAL A 78 -41.73 -40.51 20.18
N GLU A 79 -41.27 -40.52 21.43
CA GLU A 79 -40.52 -39.40 21.99
C GLU A 79 -39.17 -39.20 21.28
N ASN A 80 -38.48 -40.28 20.94
CA ASN A 80 -37.25 -40.22 20.15
C ASN A 80 -37.52 -39.62 18.76
N TYR A 81 -38.56 -40.07 18.06
CA TYR A 81 -38.91 -39.52 16.75
C TYR A 81 -39.29 -38.04 16.82
N LYS A 82 -40.03 -37.61 17.84
CA LYS A 82 -40.31 -36.18 18.07
C LYS A 82 -39.04 -35.37 18.30
N GLN A 83 -38.08 -35.91 19.06
CA GLN A 83 -36.81 -35.25 19.29
C GLN A 83 -35.99 -35.15 18.00
N ILE A 84 -35.98 -36.19 17.16
CA ILE A 84 -35.34 -36.19 15.85
C ILE A 84 -35.99 -35.16 14.93
N GLU A 85 -37.33 -35.12 14.86
CA GLU A 85 -38.08 -34.14 14.07
C GLU A 85 -37.72 -32.71 14.49
N LYS A 86 -37.71 -32.44 15.80
CA LYS A 86 -37.30 -31.14 16.34
C LYS A 86 -35.86 -30.78 15.95
N ASN A 87 -34.93 -31.73 16.08
CA ASN A 87 -33.54 -31.52 15.69
C ASN A 87 -33.40 -31.27 14.17
N MET A 88 -34.19 -31.97 13.35
CA MET A 88 -34.20 -31.81 11.90
C MET A 88 -34.74 -30.44 11.50
N LEU A 89 -35.82 -29.97 12.13
CA LEU A 89 -36.36 -28.63 11.91
C LEU A 89 -35.35 -27.55 12.26
N LEU A 90 -34.64 -27.70 13.39
CA LEU A 90 -33.56 -26.78 13.78
C LEU A 90 -32.41 -26.79 12.78
N ALA A 91 -32.03 -27.97 12.25
CA ALA A 91 -30.99 -28.09 11.24
C ALA A 91 -31.40 -27.39 9.93
N VAL A 92 -32.63 -27.59 9.47
CA VAL A 92 -33.16 -26.93 8.26
C VAL A 92 -33.18 -25.41 8.42
N GLU A 93 -33.58 -24.89 9.59
CA GLU A 93 -33.57 -23.45 9.82
C GLU A 93 -32.16 -22.87 9.84
N LYS A 94 -31.20 -23.59 10.43
CA LYS A 94 -29.79 -23.21 10.40
C LYS A 94 -29.23 -23.21 8.97
N GLU A 95 -29.53 -24.23 8.18
CA GLU A 95 -29.11 -24.31 6.78
C GLU A 95 -29.67 -23.14 5.96
N LYS A 96 -30.93 -22.75 6.18
CA LYS A 96 -31.52 -21.57 5.52
C LYS A 96 -30.78 -20.29 5.87
N GLN A 97 -30.38 -20.10 7.13
CA GLN A 97 -29.60 -18.94 7.56
C GLN A 97 -28.22 -18.93 6.89
N GLU A 98 -27.53 -20.08 6.88
CA GLU A 98 -26.23 -20.22 6.21
C GLU A 98 -26.33 -19.94 4.71
N VAL A 99 -27.39 -20.40 4.04
CA VAL A 99 -27.64 -20.10 2.62
C VAL A 99 -27.88 -18.61 2.41
N MET A 100 -28.69 -17.96 3.25
CA MET A 100 -28.95 -16.52 3.14
C MET A 100 -27.67 -15.69 3.33
N GLU A 101 -26.85 -16.03 4.33
CA GLU A 101 -25.55 -15.38 4.54
C GLU A 101 -24.60 -15.61 3.36
N ALA A 102 -24.57 -16.83 2.82
CA ALA A 102 -23.79 -17.14 1.64
C ALA A 102 -24.25 -16.34 0.42
N GLU A 103 -25.56 -16.24 0.17
CA GLU A 103 -26.13 -15.47 -0.93
C GLU A 103 -25.81 -13.97 -0.82
N LEU A 104 -25.92 -13.41 0.38
CA LEU A 104 -25.52 -12.01 0.65
C LEU A 104 -24.04 -11.80 0.33
N SER A 105 -23.17 -12.70 0.81
CA SER A 105 -21.73 -12.60 0.55
C SER A 105 -21.41 -12.71 -0.95
N ILE A 106 -22.10 -13.61 -1.68
CA ILE A 106 -21.94 -13.78 -3.13
C ILE A 106 -22.39 -12.50 -3.85
N SER A 107 -23.48 -11.88 -3.44
CA SER A 107 -23.95 -10.62 -4.00
C SER A 107 -22.92 -9.49 -3.81
N GLU A 108 -22.39 -9.35 -2.60
CA GLU A 108 -21.32 -8.38 -2.32
C GLU A 108 -20.08 -8.62 -3.18
N PHE A 109 -19.64 -9.87 -3.31
CA PHE A 109 -18.47 -10.19 -4.14
C PHE A 109 -18.73 -9.93 -5.62
N LYS A 110 -19.95 -10.16 -6.11
CA LYS A 110 -20.35 -9.82 -7.49
C LYS A 110 -20.31 -8.32 -7.72
N GLU A 111 -20.83 -7.51 -6.81
CA GLU A 111 -20.77 -6.05 -6.90
C GLU A 111 -19.32 -5.54 -6.88
N LYS A 112 -18.51 -6.02 -5.92
CA LYS A 112 -17.08 -5.70 -5.85
C LYS A 112 -16.35 -6.09 -7.14
N LYS A 113 -16.66 -7.25 -7.72
CA LYS A 113 -16.09 -7.68 -9.00
C LYS A 113 -16.49 -6.76 -10.15
N ALA A 114 -17.77 -6.34 -10.21
CA ALA A 114 -18.25 -5.42 -11.23
C ALA A 114 -17.55 -4.05 -11.13
N MET A 115 -17.47 -3.46 -9.93
CA MET A 115 -16.74 -2.21 -9.70
C MET A 115 -15.27 -2.29 -10.10
N MET A 116 -14.61 -3.41 -9.79
CA MET A 116 -13.20 -3.62 -10.18
C MET A 116 -13.04 -3.80 -11.69
N SER A 117 -14.01 -4.43 -12.36
CA SER A 117 -14.01 -4.60 -13.82
C SER A 117 -14.15 -3.25 -14.53
N GLU A 118 -15.10 -2.42 -14.10
CA GLU A 118 -15.30 -1.07 -14.65
C GLU A 118 -14.04 -0.21 -14.47
N LYS A 119 -13.42 -0.25 -13.28
CA LYS A 119 -12.16 0.45 -13.03
C LYS A 119 -11.04 -0.04 -13.93
N ARG A 120 -10.95 -1.35 -14.17
CA ARG A 120 -9.96 -1.94 -15.09
C ARG A 120 -10.17 -1.46 -16.52
N GLU A 121 -11.41 -1.44 -16.99
CA GLU A 121 -11.76 -0.97 -18.33
C GLU A 121 -11.43 0.51 -18.50
N TYR A 122 -11.80 1.35 -17.53
CA TYR A 122 -11.45 2.77 -17.50
C TYR A 122 -9.95 3.01 -17.59
N LEU A 123 -9.15 2.33 -16.75
CA LEU A 123 -7.69 2.45 -16.79
C LEU A 123 -7.10 1.94 -18.12
N SER A 124 -7.67 0.88 -18.68
CA SER A 124 -7.24 0.35 -19.98
C SER A 124 -7.47 1.36 -21.11
N GLN A 125 -8.63 2.04 -21.11
CA GLN A 125 -8.94 3.10 -22.06
C GLN A 125 -7.97 4.27 -21.91
N GLN A 126 -7.70 4.73 -20.69
CA GLN A 126 -6.71 5.79 -20.44
C GLN A 126 -5.31 5.44 -20.95
N ILE A 127 -4.86 4.20 -20.72
CA ILE A 127 -3.56 3.72 -21.21
C ILE A 127 -3.54 3.75 -22.74
N GLN A 128 -4.61 3.32 -23.40
CA GLN A 128 -4.72 3.35 -24.84
C GLN A 128 -4.64 4.77 -25.40
N ASP A 129 -5.38 5.72 -24.82
CA ASP A 129 -5.38 7.13 -25.23
C ASP A 129 -3.99 7.77 -25.07
N ILE A 130 -3.36 7.55 -23.91
CA ILE A 130 -2.00 8.05 -23.64
C ILE A 130 -1.00 7.45 -24.63
N ASN A 131 -1.10 6.15 -24.92
CA ASN A 131 -0.22 5.50 -25.88
C ASN A 131 -0.37 6.08 -27.29
N GLN A 132 -1.61 6.38 -27.73
CA GLN A 132 -1.86 7.05 -29.00
C GLN A 132 -1.23 8.45 -29.04
N ILE A 133 -1.36 9.23 -27.96
CA ILE A 133 -0.73 10.56 -27.85
C ILE A 133 0.80 10.45 -27.91
N ILE A 134 1.39 9.48 -27.20
CA ILE A 134 2.84 9.23 -27.20
C ILE A 134 3.29 8.88 -28.62
N GLN A 135 2.56 8.02 -29.33
CA GLN A 135 2.88 7.62 -30.69
C GLN A 135 2.89 8.83 -31.64
N LYS A 136 1.81 9.64 -31.66
CA LYS A 136 1.74 10.87 -32.47
C LYS A 136 2.90 11.82 -32.18
N LYS A 137 3.27 11.98 -30.90
CA LYS A 137 4.38 12.86 -30.49
C LYS A 137 5.74 12.31 -30.89
N ARG A 138 5.92 10.98 -30.89
CA ARG A 138 7.14 10.31 -31.37
C ARG A 138 7.28 10.47 -32.88
N GLU A 139 6.22 10.25 -33.64
CA GLU A 139 6.18 10.42 -35.10
C GLU A 139 6.55 11.86 -35.50
N LEU A 140 5.95 12.86 -34.85
CA LEU A 140 6.27 14.26 -35.10
C LEU A 140 7.74 14.60 -34.82
N ARG A 141 8.30 14.10 -33.71
CA ARG A 141 9.73 14.27 -33.40
C ARG A 141 10.64 13.55 -34.41
N ALA A 142 10.25 12.36 -34.85
CA ALA A 142 11.01 11.61 -35.86
C ALA A 142 11.03 12.37 -37.19
N ASN A 143 9.90 12.91 -37.62
CA ASN A 143 9.80 13.73 -38.83
C ASN A 143 10.66 15.00 -38.72
N MET A 144 10.59 15.72 -37.59
CA MET A 144 11.44 16.89 -37.35
C MET A 144 12.93 16.53 -37.40
N ARG A 145 13.32 15.43 -36.75
CA ARG A 145 14.71 14.95 -36.76
C ARG A 145 15.18 14.61 -38.17
N HIS A 146 14.36 13.92 -38.94
CA HIS A 146 14.67 13.59 -40.33
C HIS A 146 14.87 14.86 -41.18
N MET A 147 14.02 15.87 -41.01
CA MET A 147 14.15 17.15 -41.72
C MET A 147 15.44 17.89 -41.32
N LEU A 148 15.79 17.92 -40.02
CA LEU A 148 17.04 18.52 -39.55
C LEU A 148 18.27 17.80 -40.09
N ILE A 149 18.28 16.46 -40.11
CA ILE A 149 19.39 15.68 -40.66
C ILE A 149 19.54 15.97 -42.16
N LYS A 150 18.44 16.00 -42.92
CA LYS A 150 18.44 16.33 -44.35
C LYS A 150 18.98 17.74 -44.60
N GLN A 151 18.68 18.70 -43.73
CA GLN A 151 19.23 20.05 -43.84
C GLN A 151 20.72 20.09 -43.45
N ALA A 152 21.10 19.46 -42.33
CA ALA A 152 22.48 19.39 -41.89
C ALA A 152 23.42 18.75 -42.93
N SER A 153 22.95 17.71 -43.64
CA SER A 153 23.72 17.09 -44.73
C SER A 153 24.01 18.03 -45.90
N LYS A 154 23.21 19.09 -46.07
CA LYS A 154 23.41 20.14 -47.10
C LYS A 154 24.23 21.31 -46.57
N ASN A 155 24.03 21.69 -45.31
CA ASN A 155 24.74 22.83 -44.72
C ASN A 155 26.26 22.63 -44.73
N GLN A 156 26.76 21.41 -44.50
CA GLN A 156 28.20 21.15 -44.44
C GLN A 156 28.93 21.39 -45.78
N PRO A 157 28.47 20.84 -46.93
CA PRO A 157 29.08 21.16 -48.22
C PRO A 157 28.85 22.60 -48.65
N GLU A 158 27.69 23.21 -48.34
CA GLU A 158 27.43 24.62 -48.62
C GLU A 158 28.38 25.54 -47.85
N LEU A 159 28.63 25.24 -46.56
CA LEU A 159 29.59 25.99 -45.75
C LEU A 159 31.00 25.91 -46.33
N LYS A 160 31.47 24.69 -46.65
CA LYS A 160 32.79 24.50 -47.28
C LYS A 160 32.92 25.27 -48.60
N PHE A 161 31.88 25.20 -49.44
CA PHE A 161 31.84 25.96 -50.70
C PHE A 161 32.02 27.46 -50.47
N TRP A 162 31.35 28.04 -49.47
CA TRP A 162 31.50 29.46 -49.15
C TRP A 162 32.82 29.79 -48.46
N GLU A 163 33.32 28.91 -47.60
CA GLU A 163 34.65 29.05 -46.97
C GLU A 163 35.76 29.08 -48.02
N ASP A 164 35.68 28.21 -49.03
CA ASP A 164 36.64 28.14 -50.14
C ASP A 164 36.49 29.35 -51.09
N TYR A 165 35.25 29.69 -51.48
CA TYR A 165 34.99 30.78 -52.43
C TYR A 165 35.32 32.16 -51.87
N LEU A 166 34.95 32.41 -50.61
CA LEU A 166 35.23 33.68 -49.94
C LEU A 166 36.62 33.68 -49.29
N ALA A 167 37.25 32.52 -49.13
CA ALA A 167 38.48 32.34 -48.36
C ALA A 167 38.35 33.01 -46.97
N MET A 168 37.26 32.69 -46.27
CA MET A 168 36.91 33.28 -44.99
C MET A 168 36.08 32.31 -44.15
N LYS A 169 36.41 32.20 -42.87
CA LYS A 169 35.71 31.39 -41.87
C LYS A 169 35.19 32.27 -40.74
N ILE A 170 33.93 32.10 -40.37
CA ILE A 170 33.30 32.84 -39.26
C ILE A 170 32.88 31.82 -38.19
N GLU A 171 33.47 31.91 -37.01
CA GLU A 171 33.20 31.05 -35.86
C GLU A 171 32.60 31.86 -34.70
N GLY A 172 31.49 31.39 -34.13
CA GLY A 172 30.96 31.93 -32.88
C GLY A 172 31.68 31.32 -31.69
N VAL A 173 32.36 32.12 -30.87
CA VAL A 173 33.13 31.63 -29.72
C VAL A 173 32.33 31.74 -28.41
N LYS A 174 31.61 32.84 -28.20
CA LYS A 174 30.73 33.14 -27.04
C LYS A 174 29.53 34.00 -27.48
N ASP A 175 28.53 34.16 -26.61
CA ASP A 175 27.26 34.86 -26.91
C ASP A 175 27.42 36.24 -27.57
N ASP A 176 28.52 36.96 -27.29
CA ASP A 176 28.80 38.30 -27.83
C ASP A 176 30.09 38.39 -28.69
N PHE A 177 30.77 37.28 -28.98
CA PHE A 177 32.06 37.29 -29.67
C PHE A 177 32.08 36.42 -30.93
N LEU A 178 32.36 37.07 -32.07
CA LEU A 178 32.58 36.43 -33.37
C LEU A 178 34.08 36.44 -33.68
N LYS A 179 34.60 35.29 -34.10
CA LYS A 179 35.96 35.12 -34.63
C LYS A 179 35.86 35.02 -36.15
N ILE A 180 36.58 35.89 -36.84
CA ILE A 180 36.61 35.93 -38.31
C ILE A 180 38.04 35.65 -38.74
N VAL A 181 38.22 34.60 -39.51
CA VAL A 181 39.52 34.15 -40.03
C VAL A 181 39.50 34.29 -41.53
N PHE A 182 40.40 35.08 -42.09
CA PHE A 182 40.58 35.17 -43.53
C PHE A 182 41.67 34.20 -43.96
N THR A 183 41.35 33.32 -44.90
CA THR A 183 42.30 32.39 -45.52
C THR A 183 42.75 32.96 -46.89
N HIS A 184 43.85 32.44 -47.46
CA HIS A 184 44.37 32.87 -48.77
C HIS A 184 44.62 34.40 -48.89
N ILE A 185 45.27 35.00 -47.89
CA ILE A 185 45.76 36.38 -47.97
C ILE A 185 47.16 36.45 -48.59
N ASP A 186 48.00 35.44 -48.36
CA ASP A 186 49.32 35.27 -48.98
C ASP A 186 49.25 34.23 -50.11
N GLU A 187 49.98 34.45 -51.21
CA GLU A 187 50.09 33.50 -52.33
C GLU A 187 51.08 32.36 -52.04
N ASN A 188 51.94 32.51 -51.01
CA ASN A 188 53.05 31.58 -50.74
C ASN A 188 52.98 30.77 -49.43
N ASP A 189 51.86 30.76 -48.70
CA ASP A 189 51.80 30.06 -47.42
C ASP A 189 50.59 29.11 -47.30
N TRP A 190 50.87 27.80 -47.34
CA TRP A 190 49.87 26.73 -47.36
C TRP A 190 49.72 26.00 -46.02
N MET A 191 50.48 26.36 -44.98
CA MET A 191 50.50 25.61 -43.72
C MET A 191 50.84 26.49 -42.50
N ARG A 192 49.85 27.24 -41.99
CA ARG A 192 49.93 27.76 -40.62
C ARG A 192 48.57 27.71 -39.91
N GLU A 193 48.43 26.77 -38.99
CA GLU A 193 47.33 26.72 -38.00
C GLU A 193 47.81 27.15 -36.60
N ASP A 194 46.85 27.74 -35.86
CA ASP A 194 46.72 27.96 -34.41
C ASP A 194 47.66 28.99 -33.71
N TYR A 195 47.22 29.94 -32.87
CA TYR A 195 46.40 29.88 -31.64
C TYR A 195 45.73 31.24 -31.23
N GLU A 196 45.05 31.21 -30.09
CA GLU A 196 43.97 32.02 -29.49
C GLU A 196 44.13 33.51 -29.08
N VAL A 197 43.00 34.23 -29.22
CA VAL A 197 42.29 35.08 -28.23
C VAL A 197 42.76 36.53 -27.99
N THR A 198 41.79 37.44 -28.20
CA THR A 198 41.66 38.85 -27.76
C THR A 198 42.37 39.99 -28.48
N GLU A 199 43.35 39.76 -29.36
CA GLU A 199 43.97 40.83 -30.17
C GLU A 199 44.15 40.39 -31.63
N CYS A 200 43.90 41.29 -32.59
CA CYS A 200 44.16 41.03 -34.01
C CYS A 200 45.64 40.69 -34.20
N SER A 201 45.93 39.51 -34.74
CA SER A 201 47.26 39.11 -35.18
C SER A 201 47.27 39.08 -36.72
N PRO A 202 48.07 39.91 -37.44
CA PRO A 202 48.99 40.95 -36.97
C PRO A 202 48.31 42.23 -36.45
N PRO A 203 48.96 42.99 -35.54
CA PRO A 203 48.40 44.20 -34.97
C PRO A 203 48.29 45.30 -36.04
N LEU A 204 47.05 45.66 -36.38
CA LEU A 204 46.72 46.72 -37.31
C LEU A 204 46.58 48.05 -36.54
N THR A 205 47.35 49.07 -36.91
CA THR A 205 47.23 50.43 -36.32
C THR A 205 45.92 51.13 -36.71
N THR A 206 45.25 50.69 -37.78
CA THR A 206 44.04 51.30 -38.36
C THR A 206 42.72 50.72 -37.81
N ILE A 207 42.76 49.73 -36.90
CA ILE A 207 41.55 49.06 -36.38
C ILE A 207 40.54 50.04 -35.79
N ASN A 208 41.02 51.02 -35.03
CA ASN A 208 40.15 51.97 -34.32
C ASN A 208 39.33 52.83 -35.30
N GLU A 209 39.89 53.20 -36.45
CA GLU A 209 39.19 53.99 -37.48
C GLU A 209 38.11 53.16 -38.18
N ILE A 210 38.41 51.89 -38.47
CA ILE A 210 37.48 50.96 -39.14
C ILE A 210 36.31 50.60 -38.20
N VAL A 211 36.58 50.40 -36.90
CA VAL A 211 35.55 50.16 -35.88
C VAL A 211 34.66 51.39 -35.68
N LEU A 212 35.23 52.60 -35.71
CA LEU A 212 34.45 53.85 -35.65
C LEU A 212 33.51 53.98 -36.86
N LYS A 213 33.97 53.63 -38.07
CA LYS A 213 33.13 53.58 -39.27
C LYS A 213 32.02 52.54 -39.14
N LEU A 214 32.31 51.34 -38.66
CA LEU A 214 31.31 50.28 -38.45
C LEU A 214 30.22 50.72 -37.45
N ASN A 215 30.60 51.38 -36.35
CA ASN A 215 29.65 51.87 -35.36
C ASN A 215 28.72 52.97 -35.92
N GLN A 216 29.18 53.73 -36.92
CA GLN A 216 28.41 54.79 -37.57
C GLN A 216 27.53 54.26 -38.72
N SER A 217 28.06 53.41 -39.60
CA SER A 217 27.34 52.90 -40.79
C SER A 217 26.50 51.67 -40.50
N ARG A 218 26.89 50.84 -39.53
CA ARG A 218 26.39 49.48 -39.27
C ARG A 218 26.50 48.54 -40.48
N ASP A 219 27.33 48.86 -41.47
CA ASP A 219 27.57 48.00 -42.61
C ASP A 219 28.70 47.02 -42.31
N PHE A 220 28.31 45.77 -42.03
CA PHE A 220 29.24 44.68 -41.75
C PHE A 220 30.02 44.22 -42.98
N PHE A 221 29.46 44.34 -44.19
CA PHE A 221 30.13 43.86 -45.40
C PHE A 221 31.24 44.80 -45.85
N GLU A 222 31.03 46.10 -45.73
CA GLU A 222 32.06 47.11 -46.02
C GLU A 222 33.24 46.99 -45.03
N PHE A 223 32.92 46.78 -43.76
CA PHE A 223 33.90 46.49 -42.71
C PHE A 223 34.81 45.29 -43.06
N LEU A 224 34.25 44.16 -43.50
CA LEU A 224 35.03 42.98 -43.88
C LEU A 224 35.95 43.24 -45.09
N LYS A 225 35.48 44.01 -46.08
CA LYS A 225 36.27 44.37 -47.26
C LYS A 225 37.47 45.23 -46.88
N ASP A 226 37.26 46.22 -46.02
CA ASP A 226 38.32 47.13 -45.60
C ASP A 226 39.35 46.43 -44.71
N MET A 227 38.90 45.58 -43.77
CA MET A 227 39.80 44.72 -42.98
C MET A 227 40.67 43.83 -43.86
N ARG A 228 40.10 43.20 -44.89
CA ARG A 228 40.88 42.34 -45.81
C ARG A 228 41.89 43.13 -46.65
N LYS A 229 41.54 44.33 -47.12
CA LYS A 229 42.47 45.21 -47.85
C LYS A 229 43.68 45.58 -46.99
N ASP A 230 43.46 45.89 -45.71
CA ASP A 230 44.53 46.30 -44.82
C ASP A 230 45.43 45.12 -44.42
N PHE A 231 44.87 43.93 -44.19
CA PHE A 231 45.69 42.73 -44.05
C PHE A 231 46.53 42.44 -45.30
N LYS A 232 45.98 42.61 -46.51
CA LYS A 232 46.74 42.45 -47.76
C LYS A 232 47.89 43.46 -47.87
N LYS A 233 47.68 44.72 -47.50
CA LYS A 233 48.75 45.75 -47.49
C LYS A 233 49.88 45.38 -46.54
N ILE A 234 49.56 44.87 -45.35
CA ILE A 234 50.56 44.41 -44.37
C ILE A 234 51.38 43.25 -44.93
N VAL A 235 50.74 42.24 -45.52
CA VAL A 235 51.46 41.09 -46.09
C VAL A 235 52.38 41.53 -47.23
N LEU A 236 51.90 42.39 -48.15
CA LEU A 236 52.72 42.97 -49.22
C LEU A 236 53.91 43.79 -48.70
N TYR A 237 53.74 44.50 -47.58
CA TYR A 237 54.83 45.21 -46.92
C TYR A 237 55.92 44.22 -46.52
N TYR A 238 55.61 43.18 -45.74
CA TYR A 238 56.61 42.19 -45.30
C TYR A 238 57.26 41.41 -46.45
N GLN A 239 56.51 41.08 -47.50
CA GLN A 239 57.02 40.37 -48.67
C GLN A 239 58.05 41.22 -49.45
N LYS A 240 57.84 42.53 -49.56
CA LYS A 240 58.75 43.47 -50.24
C LYS A 240 60.09 43.65 -49.52
N TYR A 241 60.12 43.53 -48.20
CA TYR A 241 61.37 43.60 -47.40
C TYR A 241 62.07 42.25 -47.22
N SER A 242 61.44 41.13 -47.61
CA SER A 242 62.07 39.80 -47.58
C SER A 242 62.84 39.45 -48.85
N THR A 243 62.54 40.10 -49.98
CA THR A 243 63.22 39.87 -51.28
C THR A 243 64.33 40.87 -51.59
N GLY A 244 64.62 41.81 -50.67
CA GLY A 244 65.77 42.71 -50.75
C GLY A 244 66.99 42.13 -50.03
N GLU A 245 68.08 41.95 -50.77
CA GLU A 245 69.38 41.47 -50.32
C GLU A 245 69.80 41.95 -48.91
N MET A 246 70.09 41.00 -48.01
CA MET A 246 70.99 41.24 -46.88
C MET A 246 72.17 40.28 -47.00
N ASN A 247 73.10 40.63 -47.90
CA ASN A 247 74.49 40.26 -47.75
C ASN A 247 75.00 40.86 -46.43
N ASN A 248 75.61 40.01 -45.60
CA ASN A 248 76.43 40.32 -44.44
C ASN A 248 75.72 41.05 -43.28
N PHE A 249 75.34 40.31 -42.24
CA PHE A 249 75.96 40.48 -40.92
C PHE A 249 75.55 39.33 -39.98
N LYS A 250 76.53 38.51 -39.62
CA LYS A 250 76.42 37.39 -38.68
C LYS A 250 76.88 37.91 -37.32
N ILE A 251 75.97 38.24 -36.40
CA ILE A 251 76.30 38.41 -34.97
C ILE A 251 75.21 37.73 -34.14
N GLY A 252 75.64 36.72 -33.36
CA GLY A 252 74.80 35.96 -32.47
C GLY A 252 74.48 36.68 -31.15
N PHE A 253 73.30 36.34 -30.63
CA PHE A 253 72.80 36.37 -29.25
C PHE A 253 73.38 37.36 -28.23
N ARG A 254 72.48 38.12 -27.58
CA ARG A 254 72.39 38.15 -26.11
C ARG A 254 71.08 38.77 -25.61
N SER A 255 70.41 38.03 -24.72
CA SER A 255 69.32 38.51 -23.88
C SER A 255 69.81 39.59 -22.92
N TYR A 256 68.99 40.61 -22.66
CA TYR A 256 69.06 41.35 -21.40
C TYR A 256 67.67 41.59 -20.83
N ARG A 257 67.47 41.07 -19.61
CA ARG A 257 66.41 41.40 -18.67
C ARG A 257 66.68 42.76 -18.02
N LEU A 258 65.61 43.57 -17.90
CA LEU A 258 65.19 44.39 -16.73
C LEU A 258 66.06 45.61 -16.32
N PRO A 259 65.50 46.72 -15.75
CA PRO A 259 64.62 46.69 -14.58
C PRO A 259 63.39 47.63 -14.51
N MET A 260 62.53 47.26 -13.56
CA MET A 260 61.35 47.90 -12.96
C MET A 260 61.77 49.17 -12.16
N TYR A 261 61.00 50.26 -12.04
CA TYR A 261 59.99 50.50 -10.99
C TYR A 261 59.25 51.86 -11.11
N LEU A 262 57.92 51.81 -10.83
CA LEU A 262 57.00 52.72 -10.09
C LEU A 262 56.99 54.25 -10.31
N SER A 263 55.84 54.88 -10.53
CA SER A 263 54.82 55.24 -9.49
C SER A 263 53.49 55.64 -10.17
N LEU A 264 52.33 55.06 -9.86
CA LEU A 264 51.37 55.35 -8.77
C LEU A 264 50.99 56.83 -8.58
N LEU A 265 49.79 57.20 -9.06
CA LEU A 265 48.87 58.09 -8.36
C LEU A 265 47.44 57.55 -8.47
N THR A 266 46.76 57.60 -7.33
CA THR A 266 45.49 56.99 -7.00
C THR A 266 44.36 58.03 -6.94
N VAL A 267 43.13 57.52 -6.88
CA VAL A 267 41.88 58.12 -6.34
C VAL A 267 40.99 58.91 -7.31
N SER A 268 39.88 58.29 -7.75
CA SER A 268 38.53 58.52 -7.18
C SER A 268 37.44 57.74 -7.95
N LYS A 269 36.52 57.11 -7.22
CA LYS A 269 35.13 56.79 -7.63
C LYS A 269 34.21 57.76 -6.83
N PRO A 270 32.87 57.91 -7.04
CA PRO A 270 31.91 57.18 -7.89
C PRO A 270 30.79 58.08 -8.54
N SER A 271 29.76 57.40 -9.11
CA SER A 271 28.33 57.83 -9.23
C SER A 271 27.97 58.80 -10.36
N LEU A 272 26.77 58.90 -10.92
CA LEU A 272 25.48 58.17 -11.03
C LEU A 272 24.63 59.05 -11.99
N PHE A 273 23.44 58.58 -12.38
CA PHE A 273 22.44 59.22 -13.28
C PHE A 273 22.78 59.03 -14.76
N GLY A 274 21.99 58.29 -15.53
CA GLY A 274 20.54 58.41 -15.66
C GLY A 274 20.32 59.13 -16.99
N THR A 275 19.81 58.49 -18.03
CA THR A 275 18.39 58.21 -18.14
C THR A 275 18.19 57.28 -19.34
N SER A 276 17.25 56.35 -19.18
CA SER A 276 16.52 55.74 -20.28
C SER A 276 16.02 56.82 -21.25
N LEU A 277 15.80 56.47 -22.51
CA LEU A 277 14.51 56.65 -23.21
C LEU A 277 14.63 56.21 -24.67
N LEU A 278 13.91 55.13 -24.96
CA LEU A 278 13.08 54.95 -26.16
C LEU A 278 13.77 54.96 -27.52
N PHE A 279 14.27 53.80 -27.93
CA PHE A 279 14.25 53.43 -29.34
C PHE A 279 12.87 52.85 -29.69
N ASN A 280 12.05 53.67 -30.33
CA ASN A 280 10.79 53.26 -30.94
C ASN A 280 10.83 53.71 -32.41
N SER A 281 11.05 52.79 -33.36
CA SER A 281 10.66 52.97 -34.76
C SER A 281 10.79 51.65 -35.57
N PRO A 282 9.93 51.44 -36.59
CA PRO A 282 9.45 50.12 -36.98
C PRO A 282 10.29 49.50 -38.10
N GLY A 283 11.11 48.51 -37.75
CA GLY A 283 11.67 47.57 -38.71
C GLY A 283 10.84 46.30 -38.72
N LYS A 284 10.16 46.03 -39.83
CA LYS A 284 9.45 44.76 -40.08
C LYS A 284 10.38 43.58 -39.75
N ARG A 285 10.17 42.96 -38.59
CA ARG A 285 10.75 41.67 -38.25
C ARG A 285 10.13 40.65 -39.17
N TYR A 286 10.97 39.99 -39.98
CA TYR A 286 10.60 38.69 -40.53
C TYR A 286 10.24 37.81 -39.33
N ASN A 287 8.97 37.44 -39.25
CA ASN A 287 8.51 36.44 -38.31
C ASN A 287 9.16 35.12 -38.73
N ASN A 288 10.35 34.87 -38.20
CA ASN A 288 10.76 33.50 -37.96
C ASN A 288 9.65 32.91 -37.11
N TYR A 289 8.82 32.06 -37.71
CA TYR A 289 8.10 31.07 -36.95
C TYR A 289 9.19 30.18 -36.35
N SER A 290 9.78 30.63 -35.24
CA SER A 290 10.43 29.77 -34.30
C SER A 290 9.39 28.71 -34.00
N ALA A 291 9.58 27.52 -34.58
CA ALA A 291 8.97 26.32 -34.07
C ALA A 291 9.09 26.45 -32.56
N MET A 292 7.97 26.52 -31.86
CA MET A 292 7.93 26.57 -30.41
C MET A 292 8.49 25.23 -29.94
N GLN A 293 9.81 25.13 -29.94
CA GLN A 293 10.57 24.06 -29.36
C GLN A 293 10.29 24.21 -27.87
N LEU A 294 9.27 23.47 -27.42
CA LEU A 294 8.96 23.29 -26.02
C LEU A 294 10.09 22.43 -25.42
N TYR A 295 11.28 23.04 -25.29
CA TYR A 295 12.32 22.51 -24.44
C TYR A 295 11.76 22.54 -23.01
N PRO A 296 11.84 21.44 -22.25
CA PRO A 296 11.61 21.57 -20.82
C PRO A 296 12.61 22.61 -20.33
N ALA A 297 12.11 23.69 -19.73
CA ALA A 297 12.96 24.73 -19.15
C ALA A 297 14.06 24.04 -18.35
N THR A 298 15.33 24.34 -18.64
CA THR A 298 16.47 23.68 -18.00
C THR A 298 16.43 24.01 -16.51
N ILE A 299 15.87 23.10 -15.71
CA ILE A 299 15.71 23.29 -14.27
C ILE A 299 17.11 23.40 -13.68
N SER A 300 17.41 24.53 -13.04
CA SER A 300 18.70 24.78 -12.39
C SER A 300 19.09 23.61 -11.48
N LYS A 301 20.36 23.18 -11.52
CA LYS A 301 20.88 22.08 -10.68
C LYS A 301 20.56 22.27 -9.19
N LYS A 302 20.50 23.52 -8.71
CA LYS A 302 20.09 23.86 -7.34
C LYS A 302 18.63 23.49 -7.04
N LYS A 303 17.72 23.74 -7.99
CA LYS A 303 16.29 23.39 -7.86
C LYS A 303 16.08 21.87 -7.90
N ILE A 304 16.82 21.16 -8.75
CA ILE A 304 16.79 19.69 -8.78
C ILE A 304 17.21 19.12 -7.42
N PHE A 305 18.29 19.64 -6.84
CA PHE A 305 18.73 19.22 -5.52
C PHE A 305 17.66 19.47 -4.46
N VAL A 306 17.06 20.67 -4.43
CA VAL A 306 15.98 21.00 -3.49
C VAL A 306 14.78 20.06 -3.64
N TYR A 307 14.30 19.82 -4.87
CA TYR A 307 13.17 18.91 -5.09
C TYR A 307 13.50 17.46 -4.75
N SER A 308 14.73 17.02 -5.01
CA SER A 308 15.17 15.68 -4.61
C SER A 308 15.23 15.53 -3.10
N ALA A 309 15.73 16.54 -2.38
CA ALA A 309 15.82 16.53 -0.93
C ALA A 309 14.42 16.54 -0.28
N THR A 310 13.50 17.38 -0.77
CA THR A 310 12.11 17.39 -0.27
C THR A 310 11.40 16.07 -0.57
N GLY A 311 11.62 15.50 -1.76
CA GLY A 311 11.08 14.19 -2.13
C GLY A 311 11.54 13.08 -1.18
N VAL A 312 12.83 13.03 -0.85
CA VAL A 312 13.38 12.04 0.10
C VAL A 312 12.81 12.23 1.50
N ILE A 313 12.68 13.47 1.98
CA ILE A 313 12.10 13.76 3.30
C ILE A 313 10.65 13.27 3.39
N ILE A 314 9.85 13.58 2.37
CA ILE A 314 8.45 13.15 2.30
C ILE A 314 8.37 11.62 2.26
N TRP A 315 9.24 10.97 1.49
CA TRP A 315 9.27 9.51 1.38
C TRP A 315 9.62 8.83 2.71
N VAL A 316 10.64 9.32 3.42
CA VAL A 316 11.02 8.81 4.75
C VAL A 316 9.89 9.00 5.76
N LEU A 317 9.20 10.16 5.74
CA LEU A 317 8.06 10.44 6.60
C LEU A 317 6.92 9.45 6.36
N ILE A 318 6.55 9.22 5.09
CA ILE A 318 5.49 8.28 4.72
C ILE A 318 5.84 6.86 5.16
N ILE A 319 7.08 6.42 4.96
CA ILE A 319 7.54 5.09 5.41
C ILE A 319 7.44 4.96 6.92
N GLY A 320 7.88 5.97 7.67
CA GLY A 320 7.77 5.99 9.13
C GLY A 320 6.32 5.86 9.60
N LEU A 321 5.40 6.60 8.99
CA LEU A 321 3.97 6.52 9.29
C LEU A 321 3.38 5.15 8.94
N SER A 322 3.73 4.60 7.77
CA SER A 322 3.25 3.29 7.32
C SER A 322 3.69 2.17 8.27
N PHE A 323 4.96 2.14 8.68
CA PHE A 323 5.44 1.16 9.64
C PHE A 323 4.80 1.32 11.02
N ASN A 324 4.58 2.57 11.48
CA ASN A 324 3.85 2.81 12.72
C ASN A 324 2.40 2.31 12.63
N HIS A 325 1.72 2.54 11.50
CA HIS A 325 0.36 2.03 11.26
C HIS A 325 0.30 0.50 11.26
N GLN A 326 1.27 -0.18 10.63
CA GLN A 326 1.36 -1.65 10.67
C GLN A 326 1.52 -2.18 12.10
N ARG A 327 2.27 -1.48 12.96
CA ARG A 327 2.42 -1.84 14.37
C ARG A 327 1.15 -1.60 15.16
N LEU A 328 0.46 -0.48 14.92
CA LEU A 328 -0.81 -0.13 15.55
C LEU A 328 -1.90 -1.19 15.29
N VAL A 329 -1.98 -1.66 14.05
CA VAL A 329 -2.97 -2.68 13.63
C VAL A 329 -2.50 -4.10 13.97
N SER A 330 -1.37 -4.26 14.67
CA SER A 330 -0.88 -5.60 15.01
C SER A 330 -1.81 -6.29 16.02
N PRO A 331 -2.07 -7.61 15.86
CA PRO A 331 -2.90 -8.37 16.81
C PRO A 331 -2.40 -8.32 18.24
N VAL A 332 -1.07 -8.24 18.41
CA VAL A 332 -0.42 -8.11 19.72
C VAL A 332 -0.89 -6.84 20.41
N VAL A 333 -0.85 -5.69 19.73
CA VAL A 333 -1.27 -4.41 20.34
C VAL A 333 -2.74 -4.41 20.69
N SER A 334 -3.61 -4.95 19.83
CA SER A 334 -5.04 -5.09 20.13
C SER A 334 -5.29 -5.97 21.35
N HIS A 335 -4.56 -7.09 21.46
CA HIS A 335 -4.65 -7.98 22.61
C HIS A 335 -4.16 -7.32 23.91
N LEU A 336 -3.02 -6.63 23.87
CA LEU A 336 -2.49 -5.88 25.01
C LEU A 336 -3.45 -4.77 25.46
N MET A 337 -4.08 -4.07 24.51
CA MET A 337 -5.08 -3.05 24.82
C MET A 337 -6.33 -3.66 25.46
N TYR A 338 -6.78 -4.82 24.97
CA TYR A 338 -7.88 -5.56 25.58
C TYR A 338 -7.52 -5.97 27.02
N GLN A 339 -6.39 -6.65 27.22
CA GLN A 339 -5.94 -7.05 28.56
C GLN A 339 -5.84 -5.87 29.52
N LEU A 340 -5.30 -4.74 29.05
CA LEU A 340 -5.19 -3.54 29.84
C LEU A 340 -6.56 -2.95 30.20
N LYS A 341 -7.52 -2.94 29.27
CA LYS A 341 -8.88 -2.45 29.51
C LYS A 341 -9.64 -3.26 30.55
N TYR A 342 -9.41 -4.58 30.61
CA TYR A 342 -10.15 -5.48 31.51
C TYR A 342 -9.38 -5.91 32.77
N SER A 343 -8.09 -5.59 32.89
CA SER A 343 -7.31 -5.90 34.08
C SER A 343 -7.76 -5.06 35.29
N PRO A 344 -8.19 -5.68 36.41
CA PRO A 344 -8.57 -4.95 37.63
C PRO A 344 -7.42 -4.09 38.17
N MET A 345 -6.19 -4.60 38.06
CA MET A 345 -4.98 -3.92 38.50
C MET A 345 -4.67 -2.70 37.64
N ALA A 346 -4.83 -2.78 36.31
CA ALA A 346 -4.65 -1.60 35.46
C ALA A 346 -5.72 -0.52 35.73
N GLN A 347 -6.97 -0.94 35.97
CA GLN A 347 -8.07 -0.02 36.25
C GLN A 347 -7.94 0.71 37.59
N SER A 348 -7.34 0.09 38.62
CA SER A 348 -7.14 0.75 39.93
C SER A 348 -6.16 1.93 39.84
N TYR A 349 -5.16 1.84 38.96
CA TYR A 349 -4.16 2.90 38.77
C TYR A 349 -4.53 3.92 37.68
N LEU A 350 -4.99 3.48 36.50
CA LEU A 350 -5.32 4.38 35.38
C LEU A 350 -6.77 4.90 35.42
N GLY A 351 -7.66 4.23 36.14
CA GLY A 351 -9.10 4.50 36.14
C GLY A 351 -9.85 3.79 35.00
N LYS A 352 -11.13 4.14 34.83
CA LYS A 352 -12.01 3.57 33.78
C LYS A 352 -11.69 4.16 32.40
N ASN A 353 -12.16 3.50 31.34
CA ASN A 353 -12.01 3.93 29.93
C ASN A 353 -10.54 4.11 29.48
N ILE A 354 -9.73 3.09 29.65
CA ILE A 354 -8.32 3.11 29.19
C ILE A 354 -8.29 3.06 27.66
N ASP A 355 -7.67 4.05 27.03
CA ASP A 355 -7.45 4.06 25.58
C ASP A 355 -6.09 4.67 25.23
N PHE A 356 -5.74 4.72 23.95
CA PHE A 356 -4.54 5.43 23.52
C PHE A 356 -4.62 6.93 23.84
N THR A 357 -3.47 7.53 24.21
CA THR A 357 -3.41 8.96 24.54
C THR A 357 -3.72 9.89 23.36
N TYR A 358 -3.42 9.45 22.14
CA TYR A 358 -3.57 10.25 20.91
C TYR A 358 -4.26 9.42 19.82
N LYS A 359 -4.95 10.10 18.90
CA LYS A 359 -5.58 9.45 17.73
C LYS A 359 -4.59 8.69 16.84
N TRP A 360 -3.33 9.14 16.80
CA TRP A 360 -2.24 8.51 16.07
C TRP A 360 -1.09 8.19 17.05
N PRO A 361 -1.20 7.09 17.81
CA PRO A 361 -0.21 6.73 18.81
C PRO A 361 1.08 6.25 18.13
N TRP A 362 2.23 6.63 18.67
CA TRP A 362 3.51 6.08 18.21
C TRP A 362 3.85 4.82 19.00
N ILE A 363 4.03 3.69 18.31
CA ILE A 363 4.43 2.41 18.91
C ILE A 363 5.91 2.18 18.68
N SER A 364 6.67 2.40 19.74
CA SER A 364 8.11 2.17 19.77
C SER A 364 8.42 0.71 20.02
N GLY A 365 9.50 0.21 19.40
CA GLY A 365 9.97 -1.17 19.59
C GLY A 365 10.06 -2.00 18.30
N GLU A 366 10.10 -3.31 18.43
CA GLU A 366 10.18 -4.30 17.34
C GLU A 366 9.10 -5.37 17.51
N ILE A 367 8.35 -5.64 16.44
CA ILE A 367 7.45 -6.80 16.35
C ILE A 367 8.02 -7.71 15.27
N ASN A 368 8.70 -8.78 15.68
CA ASN A 368 9.25 -9.74 14.76
C ASN A 368 8.71 -11.14 15.06
N TYR A 369 7.63 -11.50 14.36
CA TYR A 369 7.05 -12.83 14.50
C TYR A 369 8.07 -13.90 14.11
N VAL A 370 8.80 -13.75 13.00
CA VAL A 370 9.74 -14.78 12.50
C VAL A 370 10.87 -15.06 13.50
N LYS A 371 11.56 -14.02 13.96
CA LYS A 371 12.62 -14.16 14.99
C LYS A 371 12.08 -14.45 16.38
N GLY A 372 10.77 -14.34 16.56
CA GLY A 372 10.13 -14.62 17.83
C GLY A 372 10.45 -13.61 18.92
N ARG A 373 10.59 -12.33 18.57
CA ARG A 373 10.90 -11.26 19.52
C ARG A 373 9.88 -10.15 19.37
N ILE A 374 9.24 -9.81 20.48
CA ILE A 374 8.31 -8.70 20.59
C ILE A 374 8.82 -7.83 21.74
N ASP A 375 9.15 -6.58 21.45
CA ASP A 375 9.49 -5.57 22.45
C ASP A 375 8.73 -4.32 22.03
N LEU A 376 7.75 -3.89 22.83
CA LEU A 376 6.83 -2.82 22.47
C LEU A 376 6.65 -1.85 23.63
N SER A 377 6.53 -0.57 23.27
CA SER A 377 6.12 0.48 24.19
C SER A 377 5.21 1.49 23.52
N PHE A 378 4.14 1.86 24.22
CA PHE A 378 3.15 2.83 23.75
C PHE A 378 2.48 3.54 24.92
N ARG A 379 1.91 4.71 24.63
CA ARG A 379 1.24 5.56 25.64
C ARG A 379 -0.26 5.32 25.67
N VAL A 380 -0.78 5.22 26.88
CA VAL A 380 -2.20 5.03 27.19
C VAL A 380 -2.66 6.08 28.18
N SER A 381 -3.94 6.40 28.14
CA SER A 381 -4.60 7.32 29.07
C SER A 381 -5.87 6.67 29.59
N GLY A 382 -6.04 6.68 30.90
CA GLY A 382 -7.32 6.41 31.54
C GLY A 382 -7.91 7.69 32.12
N SER A 383 -9.04 7.53 32.83
CA SER A 383 -9.75 8.66 33.45
C SER A 383 -8.95 9.37 34.54
N GLN A 384 -8.01 8.68 35.20
CA GLN A 384 -7.26 9.22 36.35
C GLN A 384 -5.82 9.61 36.00
N ASP A 385 -5.13 8.77 35.23
CA ASP A 385 -3.72 9.00 34.87
C ASP A 385 -3.35 8.48 33.48
N LYS A 386 -2.19 8.92 33.00
CA LYS A 386 -1.54 8.45 31.77
C LYS A 386 -0.39 7.51 32.14
N ALA A 387 -0.13 6.54 31.27
CA ALA A 387 0.95 5.60 31.47
C ALA A 387 1.65 5.23 30.16
N ILE A 388 2.91 4.81 30.29
CA ILE A 388 3.65 4.14 29.23
C ILE A 388 3.60 2.64 29.53
N VAL A 389 3.00 1.88 28.61
CA VAL A 389 2.98 0.41 28.65
C VAL A 389 4.29 -0.11 28.09
N ARG A 390 4.90 -1.10 28.73
CA ARG A 390 6.06 -1.84 28.21
C ARG A 390 5.76 -3.33 28.18
N TYR A 391 5.90 -3.92 27.01
CA TYR A 391 5.68 -5.35 26.80
C TYR A 391 6.89 -5.98 26.13
N LYS A 392 7.36 -7.09 26.67
CA LYS A 392 8.45 -7.89 26.09
C LYS A 392 8.10 -9.36 26.13
N SER A 393 8.15 -10.01 24.99
CA SER A 393 7.88 -11.44 24.84
C SER A 393 8.83 -12.08 23.84
N ILE A 394 9.28 -13.29 24.14
CA ILE A 394 10.21 -14.05 23.30
C ILE A 394 9.72 -15.48 23.06
N ARG A 395 10.03 -16.05 21.90
CA ARG A 395 9.89 -17.48 21.61
C ARG A 395 11.21 -18.02 21.07
N LYS A 396 11.58 -19.24 21.45
CA LYS A 396 12.87 -19.86 21.09
C LYS A 396 12.87 -20.51 19.69
N GLY A 397 11.70 -20.80 19.10
CA GLY A 397 11.56 -21.42 17.79
C GLY A 397 10.16 -21.27 17.19
N ARG A 398 9.93 -21.87 16.00
CA ARG A 398 8.66 -21.74 15.26
C ARG A 398 7.46 -22.39 15.98
N ASN A 399 7.71 -23.48 16.72
CA ASN A 399 6.70 -24.25 17.47
C ASN A 399 6.81 -24.10 19.00
N SER A 400 7.68 -23.23 19.51
CA SER A 400 7.74 -22.98 20.95
C SER A 400 6.69 -21.96 21.37
N GLU A 401 6.15 -22.11 22.56
CA GLU A 401 5.24 -21.14 23.17
C GLU A 401 5.92 -19.77 23.38
N TRP A 402 5.09 -18.73 23.43
CA TRP A 402 5.55 -17.37 23.72
C TRP A 402 5.71 -17.18 25.22
N VAL A 403 6.89 -16.72 25.65
CA VAL A 403 7.19 -16.41 27.05
C VAL A 403 7.20 -14.91 27.22
N THR A 404 6.24 -14.39 27.98
CA THR A 404 6.22 -12.97 28.38
C THR A 404 7.29 -12.73 29.43
N LEU A 405 8.26 -11.87 29.12
CA LEU A 405 9.34 -11.48 30.03
C LEU A 405 9.01 -10.22 30.83
N LYS A 406 8.27 -9.29 30.23
CA LYS A 406 7.94 -8.00 30.85
C LYS A 406 6.54 -7.59 30.43
N TRP A 407 5.68 -7.31 31.39
CA TRP A 407 4.39 -6.71 31.17
C TRP A 407 4.15 -5.70 32.29
N THR A 408 4.47 -4.44 32.01
CA THR A 408 4.49 -3.38 33.02
C THR A 408 3.84 -2.10 32.51
N ILE A 409 3.33 -1.29 33.43
CA ILE A 409 2.85 0.07 33.19
C ILE A 409 3.68 1.05 34.03
N CYS A 410 4.11 2.14 33.43
CA CYS A 410 4.79 3.25 34.10
C CYS A 410 3.85 4.45 34.14
N LEU A 411 3.36 4.84 35.32
CA LEU A 411 2.48 6.00 35.49
C LEU A 411 3.24 7.32 35.34
N ASP A 412 2.63 8.31 34.69
CA ASP A 412 3.25 9.63 34.51
C ASP A 412 3.39 10.39 35.84
N LYS A 413 2.41 10.28 36.76
CA LYS A 413 2.44 11.01 38.05
C LYS A 413 3.43 10.44 39.04
N SER A 414 3.46 9.11 39.19
CA SER A 414 4.27 8.44 40.21
C SER A 414 5.64 7.99 39.69
N SER A 415 5.85 7.96 38.37
CA SER A 415 7.03 7.37 37.70
C SER A 415 7.38 5.94 38.16
N GLN A 416 6.44 5.27 38.83
CA GLN A 416 6.62 3.93 39.37
C GLN A 416 6.25 2.91 38.30
N GLU A 417 7.10 1.90 38.14
CA GLU A 417 6.86 0.77 37.25
C GLU A 417 6.08 -0.31 38.01
N ILE A 418 4.90 -0.63 37.49
CA ILE A 418 3.97 -1.59 38.09
C ILE A 418 3.89 -2.81 37.17
N SER A 419 4.15 -4.00 37.72
CA SER A 419 4.07 -5.26 36.97
C SER A 419 2.65 -5.77 36.91
N LEU A 420 2.16 -6.06 35.70
CA LEU A 420 0.85 -6.66 35.45
C LEU A 420 0.95 -8.17 35.17
N LEU A 421 2.12 -8.77 35.38
CA LEU A 421 2.29 -10.23 35.42
C LEU A 421 1.68 -10.73 36.73
N GLU A 422 0.67 -11.58 36.63
CA GLU A 422 0.15 -12.36 37.76
C GLU A 422 1.16 -13.42 38.25
#